data_AF-A0A372DQH7-F1
#
_entry.id   AF-A0A372DQH7-F1
#
_cell.length_a   1.000
_cell.length_b   1.000
_cell.length_c   1.000
_cell.angle_alpha   90.00
_cell.angle_beta   90.00
_cell.angle_gamma   90.00
#
_symmetry.space_group_name_H-M   'P 1'
#
loop_
_entity.id
_entity.type
_entity.pdbx_description
1 polymer ?
#
loop_
_entity_poly.entity_id
_entity_poly.type
_entity_poly.pdbx_seq_one_letter_code
_entity_poly.pdbx_strand_id
1 'polypeptide(L)'
;MIPIALVLALCLEWAIAPAAIAGLPPSPIAQAAPKQPAAIRSDRLGFNGLRLGDNPQRVRARLGRPQRTQNQPPGNYGRYESWYYPNLILGFGDGALAMITTTRPNWGTAEGVRVGDRSNRILAIYGEPNWRDSDRWGYLTDDGAFLTLRLRGDRIVEILCGWLPD
;
A
#
# COMPACT_ATOMS: atom_id res chain seq x y z
N MET A 1 -84.62 -38.47 -0.92
CA MET A 1 -85.72 -37.75 -1.61
C MET A 1 -85.27 -36.31 -1.80
N ILE A 2 -85.08 -35.93 -3.07
CA ILE A 2 -84.84 -34.56 -3.61
C ILE A 2 -86.21 -33.80 -3.46
N PRO A 3 -86.40 -32.44 -3.41
CA PRO A 3 -85.75 -31.41 -4.26
C PRO A 3 -85.65 -29.90 -3.83
N ILE A 4 -84.97 -29.10 -4.70
CA ILE A 4 -85.31 -27.74 -5.25
C ILE A 4 -85.35 -26.54 -4.26
N ALA A 5 -84.38 -25.61 -4.25
CA ALA A 5 -84.10 -24.45 -5.15
C ALA A 5 -84.98 -23.20 -4.94
N LEU A 6 -84.37 -22.06 -4.56
CA LEU A 6 -84.85 -20.68 -4.70
C LEU A 6 -83.63 -19.74 -4.46
N VAL A 7 -82.96 -19.13 -5.45
CA VAL A 7 -83.28 -17.97 -6.31
C VAL A 7 -83.06 -16.59 -5.62
N LEU A 8 -82.37 -15.70 -6.36
CA LEU A 8 -82.13 -14.23 -6.21
C LEU A 8 -80.97 -13.82 -5.28
N ALA A 9 -79.80 -13.45 -5.81
CA ALA A 9 -79.44 -12.16 -6.44
C ALA A 9 -79.40 -10.98 -5.44
N LEU A 10 -78.19 -10.50 -5.10
CA LEU A 10 -77.81 -9.10 -5.34
C LEU A 10 -76.31 -8.87 -5.08
N CYS A 11 -75.75 -8.03 -5.94
CA CYS A 11 -74.36 -7.57 -6.02
C CYS A 11 -73.84 -6.90 -4.75
N LEU A 12 -72.58 -7.16 -4.38
CA LEU A 12 -71.58 -6.11 -4.19
C LEU A 12 -70.17 -6.70 -4.13
N GLU A 13 -69.39 -6.47 -5.19
CA GLU A 13 -67.97 -6.80 -5.25
C GLU A 13 -67.19 -5.74 -4.46
N TRP A 14 -66.61 -6.12 -3.33
CA TRP A 14 -65.45 -5.44 -2.78
C TRP A 14 -64.20 -6.22 -3.20
N ALA A 15 -63.62 -5.79 -4.31
CA ALA A 15 -62.30 -6.23 -4.76
C ALA A 15 -61.25 -5.70 -3.79
N ILE A 16 -60.81 -6.54 -2.85
CA ILE A 16 -59.53 -6.34 -2.15
C ILE A 16 -58.45 -6.90 -3.07
N ALA A 17 -57.76 -6.03 -3.79
CA ALA A 17 -56.57 -6.43 -4.55
C ALA A 17 -55.48 -6.88 -3.57
N PRO A 18 -54.87 -8.08 -3.73
CA PRO A 18 -53.66 -8.42 -3.01
C PRO A 18 -52.51 -7.59 -3.57
N ALA A 19 -51.91 -6.74 -2.72
CA ALA A 19 -50.65 -6.07 -3.04
C ALA A 19 -49.57 -7.14 -3.22
N ALA A 20 -49.15 -7.36 -4.46
CA ALA A 20 -48.00 -8.21 -4.77
C ALA A 20 -46.74 -7.59 -4.16
N ILE A 21 -46.22 -8.21 -3.10
CA ILE A 21 -44.87 -7.94 -2.61
C ILE A 21 -43.93 -8.55 -3.65
N ALA A 22 -43.52 -7.73 -4.63
CA ALA A 22 -42.52 -8.11 -5.61
C ALA A 22 -41.22 -8.48 -4.86
N GLY A 23 -40.84 -9.75 -4.92
CA GLY A 23 -39.58 -10.23 -4.36
C GLY A 23 -38.40 -9.57 -5.05
N LEU A 24 -37.68 -8.72 -4.32
CA LEU A 24 -36.36 -8.24 -4.75
C LEU A 24 -35.43 -9.46 -4.84
N PRO A 25 -34.68 -9.64 -5.95
CA PRO A 25 -33.66 -10.68 -6.01
C PRO A 25 -32.57 -10.39 -4.97
N PRO A 26 -32.02 -11.42 -4.28
CA PRO A 26 -30.89 -11.21 -3.38
C PRO A 26 -29.73 -10.63 -4.19
N SER A 27 -29.26 -9.44 -3.78
CA SER A 27 -28.07 -8.85 -4.38
C SER A 27 -26.88 -9.80 -4.16
N PRO A 28 -26.12 -10.15 -5.20
CA PRO A 28 -24.91 -10.93 -5.01
C PRO A 28 -23.94 -10.07 -4.19
N ILE A 29 -23.62 -10.52 -2.97
CA ILE A 29 -22.48 -9.99 -2.23
C ILE A 29 -21.27 -10.32 -3.10
N ALA A 30 -20.74 -9.32 -3.81
CA ALA A 30 -19.50 -9.45 -4.54
C ALA A 30 -18.40 -9.73 -3.51
N GLN A 31 -18.06 -11.01 -3.35
CA GLN A 31 -16.90 -11.42 -2.57
C GLN A 31 -15.69 -10.87 -3.31
N ALA A 32 -15.12 -9.77 -2.81
CA ALA A 32 -13.87 -9.25 -3.33
C ALA A 32 -12.83 -10.36 -3.18
N ALA A 33 -12.34 -10.88 -4.31
CA ALA A 33 -11.28 -11.87 -4.30
C ALA A 33 -10.10 -11.34 -3.46
N PRO A 34 -9.43 -12.17 -2.66
CA PRO A 34 -8.29 -11.73 -1.87
C PRO A 34 -7.26 -11.10 -2.80
N LYS A 35 -6.96 -9.81 -2.56
CA LYS A 35 -5.96 -9.09 -3.34
C LYS A 35 -4.62 -9.75 -3.08
N GLN A 36 -4.04 -10.34 -4.11
CA GLN A 36 -2.72 -10.95 -4.01
C GLN A 36 -1.70 -9.88 -3.57
N PRO A 37 -0.78 -10.21 -2.65
CA PRO A 37 0.28 -9.29 -2.25
C PRO A 37 1.02 -8.72 -3.46
N ALA A 38 1.29 -7.43 -3.43
CA ALA A 38 2.09 -6.76 -4.43
C ALA A 38 3.54 -7.27 -4.32
N ALA A 39 4.05 -7.82 -5.42
CA ALA A 39 5.47 -8.12 -5.53
C ALA A 39 6.27 -6.82 -5.41
N ILE A 40 7.30 -6.84 -4.57
CA ILE A 40 8.23 -5.71 -4.46
C ILE A 40 9.19 -5.78 -5.65
N ARG A 41 9.41 -4.63 -6.28
CA ARG A 41 10.23 -4.51 -7.48
C ARG A 41 11.14 -3.30 -7.34
N SER A 42 12.42 -3.48 -7.66
CA SER A 42 13.44 -2.44 -7.56
C SER A 42 13.07 -1.17 -8.35
N ASP A 43 12.50 -1.34 -9.54
CA ASP A 43 12.03 -0.24 -10.42
C ASP A 43 10.89 0.60 -9.82
N ARG A 44 10.21 0.10 -8.79
CA ARG A 44 9.14 0.79 -8.05
C ARG A 44 9.57 1.28 -6.67
N LEU A 45 10.75 0.88 -6.19
CA LEU A 45 11.27 1.32 -4.90
C LEU A 45 11.61 2.81 -4.93
N GLY A 46 11.02 3.52 -4.00
CA GLY A 46 11.01 4.97 -4.02
C GLY A 46 9.92 5.55 -3.14
N PHE A 47 10.02 6.85 -2.89
CA PHE A 47 9.07 7.57 -2.04
C PHE A 47 8.72 8.91 -2.66
N ASN A 48 7.42 9.24 -2.63
CA ASN A 48 6.92 10.54 -3.07
C ASN A 48 7.45 10.98 -4.45
N GLY A 49 7.53 10.06 -5.41
CA GLY A 49 7.95 10.32 -6.79
C GLY A 49 9.47 10.32 -7.04
N LEU A 50 10.29 10.11 -6.01
CA LEU A 50 11.69 9.71 -6.16
C LEU A 50 11.79 8.20 -6.32
N ARG A 51 12.78 7.73 -7.08
CA ARG A 51 13.07 6.30 -7.26
C ARG A 51 14.55 6.01 -7.13
N LEU A 52 14.88 4.77 -6.74
CA LEU A 52 16.25 4.29 -6.88
C LEU A 52 16.71 4.45 -8.34
N GLY A 53 17.97 4.86 -8.52
CA GLY A 53 18.55 5.19 -9.82
C GLY A 53 18.36 6.65 -10.27
N ASP A 54 17.53 7.46 -9.58
CA ASP A 54 17.38 8.88 -9.94
C ASP A 54 18.70 9.63 -9.82
N ASN A 55 19.00 10.49 -10.80
CA ASN A 55 20.20 11.32 -10.75
C ASN A 55 20.07 12.49 -9.74
N PRO A 56 21.18 13.01 -9.21
CA PRO A 56 21.23 14.14 -8.29
C PRO A 56 20.45 15.37 -8.75
N GLN A 57 20.46 15.68 -10.05
CA GLN A 57 19.79 16.85 -10.61
C GLN A 57 18.27 16.73 -10.47
N ARG A 58 17.69 15.57 -10.79
CA ARG A 58 16.26 15.29 -10.63
C ARG A 58 15.84 15.37 -9.16
N VAL A 59 16.66 14.83 -8.27
CA VAL A 59 16.38 14.89 -6.82
C VAL A 59 16.37 16.35 -6.35
N ARG A 60 17.36 17.17 -6.74
CA ARG A 60 17.40 18.60 -6.38
C ARG A 60 16.26 19.39 -6.99
N ALA A 61 15.85 19.09 -8.22
CA ALA A 61 14.69 19.73 -8.82
C ALA A 61 13.40 19.49 -8.03
N ARG A 62 13.29 18.32 -7.37
CA ARG A 62 12.12 17.94 -6.58
C ARG A 62 12.17 18.38 -5.12
N LEU A 63 13.33 18.32 -4.47
CA LEU A 63 13.48 18.57 -3.03
C LEU A 63 14.17 19.87 -2.68
N GLY A 64 14.77 20.55 -3.67
CA GLY A 64 15.67 21.66 -3.44
C GLY A 64 17.04 21.20 -2.96
N ARG A 65 17.77 22.10 -2.30
CA ARG A 65 19.12 21.84 -1.78
C ARG A 65 19.05 21.09 -0.43
N PRO A 66 19.90 20.07 -0.20
CA PRO A 66 20.00 19.42 1.10
C PRO A 66 20.57 20.37 2.16
N GLN A 67 20.24 20.12 3.43
CA GLN A 67 20.79 20.86 4.58
C GLN A 67 22.29 20.60 4.73
N ARG A 68 22.70 19.37 4.45
CA ARG A 68 24.08 18.91 4.55
C ARG A 68 24.33 17.81 3.54
N THR A 69 25.54 17.74 2.99
CA THR A 69 26.04 16.55 2.30
C THR A 69 27.27 16.01 3.03
N GLN A 70 27.52 14.72 2.92
CA GLN A 70 28.64 14.05 3.57
C GLN A 70 29.12 12.88 2.72
N ASN A 71 30.41 12.86 2.40
CA ASN A 71 31.05 11.68 1.85
C ASN A 71 31.09 10.58 2.92
N GLN A 72 30.72 9.37 2.52
CA GLN A 72 30.79 8.18 3.38
C GLN A 72 31.83 7.22 2.84
N PRO A 73 32.25 6.23 3.64
CA PRO A 73 32.90 5.04 3.10
C PRO A 73 32.09 4.50 1.91
N PRO A 74 32.76 4.15 0.80
CA PRO A 74 32.08 3.84 -0.46
C PRO A 74 31.18 2.60 -0.42
N GLY A 75 31.43 1.65 0.48
CA GLY A 75 30.81 0.32 0.38
C GLY A 75 31.12 -0.30 -0.97
N ASN A 76 30.08 -0.65 -1.72
CA ASN A 76 30.21 -1.30 -3.03
C ASN A 76 30.26 -0.34 -4.22
N TYR A 77 30.28 0.95 -3.94
CA TYR A 77 30.35 2.00 -4.95
C TYR A 77 31.80 2.47 -5.12
N GLY A 78 32.13 3.12 -6.24
CA GLY A 78 33.38 3.89 -6.35
C GLY A 78 33.36 5.13 -5.46
N ARG A 79 32.17 5.73 -5.27
CA ARG A 79 31.94 6.86 -4.37
C ARG A 79 30.53 6.80 -3.76
N TYR A 80 30.44 7.10 -2.46
CA TYR A 80 29.17 7.26 -1.77
C TYR A 80 29.05 8.60 -1.05
N GLU A 81 27.94 9.30 -1.27
CA GLU A 81 27.62 10.55 -0.60
C GLU A 81 26.20 10.50 -0.01
N SER A 82 26.04 10.94 1.24
CA SER A 82 24.74 11.13 1.87
C SER A 82 24.28 12.58 1.78
N TRP A 83 23.02 12.79 1.43
CA TRP A 83 22.34 14.08 1.49
C TRP A 83 21.28 14.07 2.59
N TYR A 84 21.34 15.07 3.46
CA TYR A 84 20.46 15.18 4.63
C TYR A 84 19.42 16.27 4.39
N TYR A 85 18.16 15.89 4.60
CA TYR A 85 16.99 16.76 4.66
C TYR A 85 16.27 16.52 5.98
N PRO A 86 15.32 17.38 6.40
CA PRO A 86 14.51 17.11 7.58
C PRO A 86 13.78 15.77 7.45
N ASN A 87 14.01 14.84 8.38
CA ASN A 87 13.36 13.52 8.41
C ASN A 87 13.59 12.64 7.15
N LEU A 88 14.64 12.91 6.38
CA LEU A 88 14.96 12.20 5.14
C LEU A 88 16.47 12.19 4.89
N ILE A 89 17.02 11.02 4.62
CA ILE A 89 18.41 10.81 4.23
C ILE A 89 18.41 10.10 2.89
N LEU A 90 19.17 10.64 1.94
CA LEU A 90 19.38 10.06 0.62
C LEU A 90 20.83 9.65 0.49
N GLY A 91 21.11 8.46 -0.03
CA GLY A 91 22.45 8.00 -0.35
C GLY A 91 22.65 7.90 -1.85
N PHE A 92 23.74 8.45 -2.35
CA PHE A 92 24.10 8.42 -3.77
C PHE A 92 25.36 7.59 -3.97
N GLY A 93 25.23 6.47 -4.66
CA GLY A 93 26.32 5.62 -5.11
C GLY A 93 26.62 5.89 -6.58
N ASP A 94 27.87 6.20 -6.91
CA ASP A 94 28.34 6.44 -8.29
C ASP A 94 27.49 7.42 -9.11
N GLY A 95 26.90 8.40 -8.42
CA GLY A 95 26.10 9.45 -9.04
C GLY A 95 24.63 9.10 -9.28
N ALA A 96 24.12 8.02 -8.69
CA ALA A 96 22.70 7.64 -8.74
C ALA A 96 22.14 7.43 -7.32
N LEU A 97 20.83 7.71 -7.14
CA LEU A 97 20.15 7.51 -5.87
C LEU A 97 20.11 6.02 -5.52
N ALA A 98 20.87 5.62 -4.51
CA ALA A 98 21.08 4.24 -4.11
C ALA A 98 20.33 3.87 -2.82
N MET A 99 20.00 4.85 -1.98
CA MET A 99 19.33 4.63 -0.71
C MET A 99 18.39 5.78 -0.38
N ILE A 100 17.23 5.47 0.20
CA ILE A 100 16.29 6.44 0.76
C ILE A 100 15.84 5.97 2.13
N THR A 101 16.12 6.76 3.17
CA THR A 101 15.62 6.56 4.54
C THR A 101 14.72 7.71 4.93
N THR A 102 13.50 7.45 5.40
CA THR A 102 12.54 8.51 5.75
C THR A 102 11.73 8.18 7.01
N THR A 103 11.50 9.22 7.80
CA THR A 103 10.53 9.22 8.91
C THR A 103 9.33 10.16 8.62
N ARG A 104 9.20 10.65 7.38
CA ARG A 104 8.12 11.56 6.98
C ARG A 104 6.78 10.82 6.83
N PRO A 105 5.70 11.23 7.53
CA PRO A 105 4.41 10.54 7.48
C PRO A 105 3.67 10.68 6.13
N ASN A 106 3.98 11.73 5.36
CA ASN A 106 3.37 11.98 4.06
C ASN A 106 4.12 11.33 2.88
N TRP A 107 5.21 10.62 3.13
CA TRP A 107 5.99 9.95 2.10
C TRP A 107 5.67 8.45 2.10
N GLY A 108 4.95 8.02 1.07
CA GLY A 108 4.60 6.61 0.89
C GLY A 108 5.43 5.94 -0.19
N THR A 109 5.52 4.61 -0.06
CA THR A 109 5.93 3.72 -1.15
C THR A 109 4.99 3.86 -2.35
N ALA A 110 5.36 3.29 -3.49
CA ALA A 110 4.50 3.27 -4.67
C ALA A 110 3.14 2.57 -4.42
N GLU A 111 3.09 1.61 -3.48
CA GLU A 111 1.89 0.89 -3.07
C GLU A 111 1.14 1.59 -1.92
N GLY A 112 1.69 2.71 -1.42
CA GLY A 112 1.03 3.59 -0.47
C GLY A 112 1.21 3.22 1.00
N VAL A 113 2.22 2.42 1.34
CA VAL A 113 2.64 2.18 2.73
C VAL A 113 3.46 3.37 3.22
N ARG A 114 3.15 3.89 4.42
CA ARG A 114 3.69 5.14 4.96
C ARG A 114 4.12 4.99 6.42
N VAL A 115 4.97 5.91 6.88
CA VAL A 115 5.26 6.05 8.32
C VAL A 115 3.96 6.34 9.08
N GLY A 116 3.74 5.62 10.18
CA GLY A 116 2.52 5.66 10.99
C GLY A 116 1.51 4.54 10.68
N ASP A 117 1.62 3.89 9.52
CA ASP A 117 0.78 2.75 9.16
C ASP A 117 1.00 1.58 10.13
N ARG A 118 -0.05 0.79 10.33
CA ARG A 118 0.00 -0.41 11.17
C ARG A 118 0.62 -1.58 10.45
N SER A 119 1.22 -2.51 11.20
CA SER A 119 1.85 -3.73 10.68
C SER A 119 0.91 -4.57 9.80
N ASN A 120 -0.39 -4.63 10.13
CA ASN A 120 -1.39 -5.34 9.32
C ASN A 120 -1.53 -4.78 7.89
N ARG A 121 -1.30 -3.48 7.70
CA ARG A 121 -1.31 -2.85 6.37
C ARG A 121 -0.11 -3.28 5.54
N ILE A 122 1.04 -3.50 6.18
CA ILE A 122 2.23 -4.03 5.53
C ILE A 122 1.92 -5.42 4.97
N LEU A 123 1.39 -6.33 5.81
CA LEU A 123 1.05 -7.70 5.41
C LEU A 123 -0.02 -7.72 4.32
N ALA A 124 -1.03 -6.84 4.41
CA ALA A 124 -2.07 -6.76 3.40
C ALA A 124 -1.56 -6.28 2.02
N ILE A 125 -0.48 -5.50 1.99
CA ILE A 125 0.08 -4.95 0.75
C ILE A 125 1.20 -5.83 0.20
N TYR A 126 2.16 -6.23 1.04
CA TYR A 126 3.38 -6.91 0.62
C TYR A 126 3.42 -8.39 1.02
N GLY A 127 2.48 -8.87 1.84
CA GLY A 127 2.51 -10.23 2.35
C GLY A 127 3.59 -10.41 3.41
N GLU A 128 4.02 -11.66 3.58
CA GLU A 128 5.06 -12.01 4.56
C GLU A 128 6.42 -11.45 4.15
N PRO A 129 7.17 -10.82 5.07
CA PRO A 129 8.52 -10.34 4.80
C PRO A 129 9.50 -11.50 4.64
N ASN A 130 10.57 -11.28 3.87
CA ASN A 130 11.66 -12.23 3.72
C ASN A 130 12.40 -12.49 5.05
N TRP A 131 12.47 -11.47 5.92
CA TRP A 131 13.04 -11.59 7.26
C TRP A 131 12.39 -10.62 8.26
N ARG A 132 12.49 -10.95 9.55
CA ARG A 132 12.09 -10.10 10.67
C ARG A 132 13.15 -10.12 11.76
N ASP A 133 13.43 -8.97 12.35
CA ASP A 133 14.14 -8.86 13.63
C ASP A 133 13.23 -8.23 14.70
N SER A 134 13.77 -7.81 15.85
CA SER A 134 13.00 -7.28 16.97
C SER A 134 12.11 -6.08 16.62
N ASP A 135 12.55 -5.23 15.68
CA ASP A 135 11.84 -4.00 15.35
C ASP A 135 11.82 -3.70 13.85
N ARG A 136 12.26 -4.61 12.97
CA ARG A 136 12.32 -4.41 11.52
C ARG A 136 11.79 -5.59 10.75
N TRP A 137 11.08 -5.28 9.69
CA TRP A 137 10.62 -6.23 8.69
C TRP A 137 11.31 -5.89 7.37
N GLY A 138 11.88 -6.90 6.71
CA GLY A 138 12.62 -6.73 5.48
C GLY A 138 12.04 -7.52 4.33
N TYR A 139 12.01 -6.86 3.19
CA TYR A 139 11.63 -7.43 1.92
C TYR A 139 12.78 -7.27 0.93
N LEU A 140 13.00 -8.29 0.12
CA LEU A 140 14.09 -8.37 -0.85
C LEU A 140 13.50 -8.55 -2.24
N THR A 141 14.17 -7.97 -3.23
CA THR A 141 13.92 -8.23 -4.65
C THR A 141 14.96 -9.20 -5.17
N ASP A 142 14.65 -9.89 -6.27
CA ASP A 142 15.55 -10.89 -6.87
C ASP A 142 16.89 -10.29 -7.35
N ASP A 143 16.92 -8.99 -7.63
CA ASP A 143 18.10 -8.24 -8.04
C ASP A 143 18.88 -7.61 -6.87
N GLY A 144 18.52 -7.90 -5.62
CA GLY A 144 19.28 -7.48 -4.43
C GLY A 144 18.91 -6.10 -3.87
N ALA A 145 17.88 -5.44 -4.42
CA ALA A 145 17.29 -4.28 -3.77
C ALA A 145 16.42 -4.72 -2.58
N PHE A 146 16.15 -3.77 -1.68
CA PHE A 146 15.41 -4.07 -0.46
C PHE A 146 14.48 -2.95 -0.02
N LEU A 147 13.47 -3.33 0.75
CA LEU A 147 12.59 -2.45 1.52
C LEU A 147 12.59 -2.92 2.97
N THR A 148 12.98 -2.04 3.89
CA THR A 148 12.95 -2.30 5.33
C THR A 148 12.01 -1.31 6.01
N LEU A 149 11.16 -1.84 6.89
CA LEU A 149 10.21 -1.07 7.68
C LEU A 149 10.56 -1.28 9.15
N ARG A 150 10.89 -0.20 9.86
CA ARG A 150 11.11 -0.25 11.30
C ARG A 150 9.80 0.05 12.01
N LEU A 151 9.45 -0.77 12.98
CA LEU A 151 8.23 -0.68 13.77
C LEU A 151 8.54 -0.30 15.22
N ARG A 152 7.62 0.42 15.84
CA ARG A 152 7.56 0.57 17.30
C ARG A 152 6.16 0.16 17.73
N GLY A 153 6.07 -0.96 18.45
CA GLY A 153 4.79 -1.62 18.69
C GLY A 153 4.16 -2.05 17.36
N ASP A 154 2.94 -1.61 17.08
CA ASP A 154 2.21 -1.98 15.87
C ASP A 154 2.40 -0.99 14.70
N ARG A 155 3.21 0.07 14.84
CA ARG A 155 3.31 1.16 13.85
C ARG A 155 4.68 1.31 13.23
N ILE A 156 4.69 1.63 11.94
CA ILE A 156 5.91 2.01 11.20
C ILE A 156 6.40 3.36 11.72
N VAL A 157 7.68 3.44 12.06
CA VAL A 157 8.37 4.67 12.51
C VAL A 157 9.44 5.13 11.54
N GLU A 158 9.90 4.27 10.65
CA GLU A 158 10.89 4.58 9.62
C GLU A 158 10.75 3.60 8.45
N ILE A 159 10.99 4.08 7.24
CA ILE A 159 11.06 3.24 6.04
C ILE A 159 12.38 3.53 5.35
N LEU A 160 13.03 2.45 4.92
CA LEU A 160 14.29 2.46 4.20
C LEU A 160 14.13 1.61 2.93
N CYS A 161 14.62 2.09 1.79
CA CYS A 161 14.89 1.24 0.63
C CYS A 161 16.26 1.54 0.04
N GLY A 162 16.82 0.56 -0.67
CA GLY A 162 18.09 0.72 -1.36
C GLY A 162 18.60 -0.57 -1.95
N TRP A 163 19.89 -0.58 -2.28
CA TRP A 163 20.64 -1.77 -2.66
C TRP A 163 21.48 -2.22 -1.48
N LEU A 164 21.52 -3.53 -1.22
CA LEU A 164 22.45 -4.06 -0.23
C LEU A 164 23.88 -3.69 -0.67
N PRO A 165 24.74 -3.19 0.24
CA PRO A 165 26.16 -3.37 0.07
C PRO A 165 26.42 -4.87 0.29
N ASP A 166 26.61 -5.63 -0.79
CA ASP A 166 27.30 -6.94 -0.77
C ASP A 166 28.56 -6.92 0.12
#